data_AF-A0A1M7BCV9-F1
#
_entry.id   AF-A0A1M7BCV9-F1
#
_cell.length_a   1.000
_cell.length_b   1.000
_cell.length_c   1.000
_cell.angle_alpha   90.00
_cell.angle_beta   90.00
_cell.angle_gamma   90.00
#
_symmetry.space_group_name_H-M   'P 1'
#
loop_
_entity.id
_entity.type
_entity.pdbx_description
1 polymer ?
#
loop_
_entity_poly.entity_id
_entity_poly.type
_entity_poly.pdbx_seq_one_letter_code
_entity_poly.pdbx_strand_id
1 'polypeptide(L)'
;MMAFIRSVGIQYKCFSIEKKHIKDSVEATGKLSKQISSFIRNHYDDFLAFNDVKIYYDNGQVEVSKLLSSVFNALLPNPIFRKVMPTDYKLFQVADFICTMELLNLKLENNLFSRSEMIFFGNKRDLKQNYLKALRKKEWN
;
A
#
# COMPACT_ATOMS: atom_id res chain seq x y z
N MET A 1 7.63 -14.77 4.65
CA MET A 1 6.61 -13.70 4.49
C MET A 1 5.30 -14.24 3.91
N MET A 2 5.28 -14.80 2.70
CA MET A 2 4.04 -15.27 2.04
C MET A 2 3.18 -16.24 2.85
N ALA A 3 3.78 -17.17 3.60
CA ALA A 3 3.03 -18.08 4.47
C ALA A 3 2.19 -17.32 5.52
N PHE A 4 2.79 -16.33 6.19
CA PHE A 4 2.11 -15.46 7.16
C PHE A 4 1.00 -14.63 6.50
N ILE A 5 1.27 -14.04 5.33
CA ILE A 5 0.27 -13.24 4.61
C ILE A 5 -0.95 -14.11 4.27
N ARG A 6 -0.74 -15.36 3.84
CA ARG A 6 -1.85 -16.28 3.51
C ARG A 6 -2.72 -16.58 4.73
N SER A 7 -2.12 -16.79 5.90
CA SER A 7 -2.85 -17.14 7.12
C SER A 7 -3.51 -15.96 7.83
N VAL A 8 -2.96 -14.74 7.71
CA VAL A 8 -3.49 -13.58 8.44
C VAL A 8 -4.76 -13.02 7.78
N GLY A 9 -5.78 -12.71 8.60
CA GLY A 9 -7.05 -12.13 8.15
C GLY A 9 -6.92 -10.65 7.86
N ILE A 10 -6.37 -10.30 6.70
CA ILE A 10 -6.25 -8.92 6.23
C ILE A 10 -6.93 -8.74 4.88
N GLN A 11 -7.37 -7.51 4.64
CA GLN A 11 -7.64 -6.96 3.31
C GLN A 11 -6.70 -5.78 3.08
N TYR A 12 -6.33 -5.52 1.82
CA TYR A 12 -5.44 -4.40 1.49
C TYR A 12 -5.90 -3.62 0.26
N LYS A 13 -5.54 -2.33 0.22
CA LYS A 13 -5.58 -1.53 -0.99
C LYS A 13 -4.22 -0.86 -1.20
N CYS A 14 -3.71 -0.91 -2.42
CA CYS A 14 -2.52 -0.16 -2.82
C CYS A 14 -2.92 1.10 -3.59
N PHE A 15 -2.19 2.19 -3.35
CA PHE A 15 -2.34 3.44 -4.07
C PHE A 15 -1.03 3.74 -4.79
N SER A 16 -1.12 4.07 -6.08
CA SER A 16 0.04 4.32 -6.92
C SER A 16 -0.20 5.48 -7.88
N ILE A 17 0.87 6.18 -8.21
CA ILE A 17 0.90 7.23 -9.22
C ILE A 17 2.08 6.99 -10.16
N GLU A 18 1.87 7.23 -11.45
CA GLU A 18 2.94 7.15 -12.43
C GLU A 18 3.77 8.43 -12.41
N LYS A 19 5.03 8.34 -11.97
CA LYS A 19 5.91 9.50 -11.81
C LYS A 19 6.25 10.23 -13.12
N LYS A 20 6.17 9.56 -14.27
CA LYS A 20 6.53 10.13 -15.59
C LYS A 20 5.70 11.37 -15.95
N HIS A 21 4.47 11.45 -15.44
CA HIS A 21 3.50 12.51 -15.72
C HIS A 21 3.27 13.44 -14.52
N ILE A 22 4.24 13.53 -13.62
CA ILE A 22 4.17 14.32 -12.39
C ILE A 22 5.23 15.41 -12.45
N LYS A 23 4.82 16.67 -12.28
CA LYS A 23 5.71 17.83 -12.35
C LYS A 23 6.57 17.98 -11.10
N ASP A 24 5.94 17.82 -9.93
CA ASP A 24 6.59 18.03 -8.63
C ASP A 24 5.96 17.18 -7.52
N SER A 25 6.53 17.27 -6.32
CA SER A 25 6.04 16.55 -5.13
C SER A 25 4.65 17.01 -4.68
N VAL A 26 4.25 18.24 -5.00
CA VAL A 26 2.92 18.79 -4.67
C VAL A 26 1.85 18.12 -5.52
N GLU A 27 2.07 17.98 -6.83
CA GLU A 27 1.16 17.24 -7.71
C GLU A 27 1.09 15.76 -7.31
N ALA A 28 2.24 15.15 -6.97
CA ALA A 28 2.32 13.76 -6.52
C ALA A 28 1.42 13.52 -5.29
N THR A 29 1.62 14.35 -4.27
CA THR A 29 0.87 14.27 -3.01
C THR A 29 -0.61 14.60 -3.22
N GLY A 30 -0.94 15.60 -4.04
CA GLY A 30 -2.33 15.90 -4.40
C GLY A 30 -3.07 14.71 -5.02
N LYS A 31 -2.43 14.00 -5.97
CA LYS A 31 -3.03 12.80 -6.59
C LYS A 31 -3.19 11.65 -5.61
N LEU A 32 -2.18 11.36 -4.79
CA LEU A 32 -2.27 10.31 -3.76
C LEU A 32 -3.35 10.64 -2.72
N SER A 33 -3.41 11.89 -2.26
CA SER A 33 -4.41 12.37 -1.31
C SER A 33 -5.82 12.17 -1.85
N LYS A 34 -6.05 12.48 -3.13
CA LYS A 34 -7.35 12.25 -3.79
C LYS A 34 -7.73 10.78 -3.83
N GLN A 35 -6.80 9.89 -4.18
CA GLN A 35 -7.06 8.45 -4.22
C GLN A 35 -7.42 7.89 -2.84
N ILE A 36 -6.60 8.20 -1.82
CA ILE A 36 -6.82 7.73 -0.44
C ILE A 36 -8.12 8.30 0.12
N SER A 37 -8.37 9.60 -0.08
CA SER A 37 -9.60 10.25 0.41
C SER A 37 -10.84 9.67 -0.25
N SER A 38 -10.79 9.37 -1.55
CA SER A 38 -11.91 8.74 -2.25
C SER A 38 -12.18 7.33 -1.70
N PHE A 39 -11.13 6.55 -1.44
CA PHE A 39 -11.27 5.23 -0.87
C PHE A 39 -11.91 5.27 0.53
N ILE A 40 -11.41 6.13 1.42
CA ILE A 40 -11.96 6.26 2.78
C ILE A 40 -13.43 6.68 2.74
N ARG A 41 -13.81 7.63 1.86
CA ARG A 41 -15.22 8.07 1.74
C ARG A 41 -16.13 6.97 1.20
N ASN A 42 -15.68 6.21 0.21
CA ASN A 42 -16.47 5.13 -0.39
C ASN A 42 -16.69 3.95 0.56
N HIS A 43 -15.79 3.77 1.54
CA HIS A 43 -15.81 2.69 2.53
C HIS A 43 -15.96 3.23 3.95
N TYR A 44 -16.58 4.41 4.11
CA TYR A 44 -16.57 5.13 5.39
C TYR A 44 -17.23 4.33 6.50
N ASP A 45 -18.34 3.65 6.21
CA ASP A 45 -19.05 2.80 7.15
C ASP A 45 -18.18 1.63 7.66
N ASP A 46 -17.34 1.06 6.79
CA ASP A 46 -16.40 0.00 7.17
C ASP A 46 -15.38 0.52 8.20
N PHE A 47 -14.88 1.75 8.03
CA PHE A 47 -13.96 2.37 9.00
C PHE A 47 -14.66 2.71 10.32
N LEU A 48 -15.93 3.13 10.28
CA LEU A 48 -16.72 3.43 11.47
C LEU A 48 -17.15 2.18 12.26
N ALA A 49 -17.15 1.00 11.62
CA ALA A 49 -17.43 -0.26 12.30
C ALA A 49 -16.32 -0.66 13.31
N PHE A 50 -15.14 -0.02 13.25
CA PHE A 50 -14.05 -0.25 14.19
C PHE A 50 -13.97 0.84 15.26
N ASN A 51 -13.62 0.44 16.49
CA ASN A 51 -13.40 1.38 17.59
C ASN A 51 -12.19 2.31 17.34
N ASP A 52 -11.14 1.78 16.72
CA ASP A 52 -9.88 2.48 16.51
C ASP A 52 -9.39 2.30 15.07
N VAL A 53 -8.98 3.39 14.43
CA VAL A 53 -8.20 3.35 13.19
C VAL A 53 -6.77 3.78 13.48
N LYS A 54 -5.83 2.84 13.35
CA LYS A 54 -4.40 3.06 13.65
C LYS A 54 -3.61 3.24 12.36
N ILE A 55 -2.88 4.34 12.25
CA ILE A 55 -2.04 4.67 11.11
C ILE A 55 -0.59 4.40 11.51
N TYR A 56 0.01 3.41 10.86
CA TYR A 56 1.40 3.03 11.03
C TYR A 56 2.23 3.58 9.87
N TYR A 57 3.16 4.47 10.17
CA TYR A 57 4.08 5.03 9.17
C TYR A 57 5.47 5.29 9.79
N ASP A 58 6.53 5.01 9.04
CA ASP A 58 7.92 5.13 9.48
C ASP A 58 8.49 6.55 9.35
N ASN A 59 7.74 7.47 8.72
CA ASN A 59 8.15 8.84 8.36
C ASN A 59 9.27 8.89 7.30
N GLY A 60 9.35 7.93 6.39
CA GLY A 60 10.36 7.91 5.32
C GLY A 60 10.30 9.12 4.38
N GLN A 61 9.12 9.74 4.18
CA GLN A 61 8.95 10.97 3.41
C GLN A 61 8.04 11.96 4.15
N VAL A 62 8.56 13.16 4.43
CA VAL A 62 7.86 14.18 5.22
C VAL A 62 6.55 14.60 4.58
N GLU A 63 6.52 14.73 3.25
CA GLU A 63 5.31 15.09 2.51
C GLU A 63 4.22 14.03 2.61
N VAL A 64 4.60 12.74 2.63
CA VAL A 64 3.66 11.64 2.83
C VAL A 64 3.14 11.63 4.27
N SER A 65 3.99 11.87 5.28
CA SER A 65 3.53 12.03 6.67
C SER A 65 2.48 13.13 6.80
N LYS A 66 2.73 14.30 6.19
CA LYS A 66 1.80 15.44 6.20
C LYS A 66 0.49 15.10 5.49
N LEU A 67 0.57 14.42 4.35
CA LEU A 67 -0.59 13.96 3.58
C LEU A 67 -1.45 12.98 4.37
N LEU A 68 -0.85 11.95 4.99
CA LEU A 68 -1.59 10.98 5.79
C LEU A 68 -2.24 11.67 6.99
N SER A 69 -1.51 12.53 7.68
CA SER A 69 -2.06 13.32 8.80
C SER A 69 -3.26 14.14 8.35
N SER A 70 -3.14 14.89 7.25
CA SER A 70 -4.22 15.74 6.74
C SER A 70 -5.45 14.93 6.32
N VAL A 71 -5.27 13.88 5.52
CA VAL A 71 -6.38 13.08 4.98
C VAL A 71 -7.13 12.34 6.08
N PHE A 72 -6.42 11.64 6.97
CA PHE A 72 -7.07 10.80 7.97
C PHE A 72 -7.72 11.64 9.08
N ASN A 73 -7.09 12.73 9.54
CA ASN A 73 -7.71 13.62 10.54
C ASN A 73 -8.93 14.37 9.98
N ALA A 74 -8.96 14.65 8.68
CA ALA A 74 -10.11 15.31 8.05
C ALA A 74 -11.30 14.36 7.83
N LEU A 75 -11.05 13.06 7.67
CA LEU A 75 -12.06 12.09 7.26
C LEU A 75 -12.52 11.15 8.37
N LEU A 76 -11.70 10.91 9.39
CA LEU A 76 -12.01 9.97 10.47
C LEU A 76 -12.12 10.71 11.81
N PRO A 77 -13.00 10.27 12.73
CA PRO A 77 -13.27 10.98 13.97
C PRO A 77 -12.08 10.99 14.95
N ASN A 78 -11.34 9.89 15.06
CA ASN A 78 -10.21 9.77 16.00
C ASN A 78 -9.10 8.82 15.48
N PRO A 79 -8.39 9.17 14.40
CA PRO A 79 -7.28 8.37 13.89
C PRO A 79 -6.07 8.42 14.84
N ILE A 80 -5.48 7.25 15.13
CA ILE A 80 -4.34 7.12 16.03
C ILE A 80 -3.06 6.94 15.20
N PHE A 81 -2.19 7.95 15.21
CA PHE A 81 -0.90 7.86 14.52
C PHE A 81 0.16 7.23 15.41
N ARG A 82 0.88 6.24 14.87
CA ARG A 82 2.00 5.59 15.55
C ARG A 82 3.23 5.58 14.65
N LYS A 83 4.34 6.06 15.20
CA LYS A 83 5.66 5.83 14.61
C LYS A 83 6.01 4.35 14.79
N VAL A 84 6.46 3.71 13.72
CA VAL A 84 6.79 2.29 13.71
C VAL A 84 8.18 2.03 13.17
N MET A 85 8.78 0.95 13.63
CA MET A 85 9.94 0.33 13.02
C MET A 85 9.54 -1.05 12.49
N PRO A 86 10.08 -1.50 11.33
CA PRO A 86 9.75 -2.80 10.76
C PRO A 86 9.98 -3.97 11.72
N THR A 87 10.99 -3.88 12.59
CA THR A 87 11.32 -4.90 13.60
C THR A 87 10.17 -5.17 14.56
N ASP A 88 9.31 -4.18 14.80
CA ASP A 88 8.34 -4.21 15.89
C ASP A 88 6.93 -4.57 15.38
N TYR A 89 6.69 -4.46 14.07
CA TYR A 89 5.35 -4.59 13.49
C TYR A 89 5.31 -5.52 12.27
N LYS A 90 4.76 -6.72 12.46
CA LYS A 90 4.64 -7.71 11.36
C LYS A 90 3.71 -7.25 10.24
N LEU A 91 2.59 -6.60 10.57
CA LEU A 91 1.66 -6.06 9.58
C LEU A 91 2.26 -4.91 8.78
N PHE A 92 3.18 -4.14 9.37
CA PHE A 92 3.94 -3.13 8.63
C PHE A 92 4.85 -3.77 7.58
N GLN A 93 5.59 -4.83 7.95
CA GLN A 93 6.39 -5.60 6.98
C GLN A 93 5.51 -6.22 5.86
N VAL A 94 4.28 -6.61 6.19
CA VAL A 94 3.32 -7.12 5.20
C VAL A 94 2.88 -6.02 4.24
N ALA A 95 2.57 -4.82 4.74
CA ALA A 95 2.22 -3.67 3.90
C ALA A 95 3.37 -3.31 2.94
N ASP A 96 4.61 -3.22 3.44
CA ASP A 96 5.79 -2.95 2.61
C ASP A 96 5.99 -4.01 1.53
N PHE A 97 5.85 -5.29 1.91
CA PHE A 97 5.93 -6.40 0.97
C PHE A 97 4.84 -6.30 -0.11
N ILE A 98 3.59 -6.04 0.26
CA ILE A 98 2.47 -5.90 -0.68
C ILE A 98 2.71 -4.72 -1.64
N CYS A 99 3.12 -3.56 -1.14
CA CYS A 99 3.48 -2.41 -1.98
C CYS A 99 4.62 -2.73 -2.96
N THR A 100 5.60 -3.51 -2.53
CA THR A 100 6.70 -3.98 -3.41
C THR A 100 6.17 -4.90 -4.50
N MET A 101 5.27 -5.82 -4.16
CA MET A 101 4.64 -6.74 -5.12
C MET A 101 3.74 -6.02 -6.12
N GLU A 102 3.05 -4.97 -5.67
CA GLU A 102 2.24 -4.11 -6.55
C GLU A 102 3.12 -3.36 -7.55
N LEU A 103 4.23 -2.78 -7.08
CA LEU A 103 5.20 -2.15 -7.98
C LEU A 103 5.74 -3.14 -9.03
N LEU A 104 6.03 -4.37 -8.64
CA LEU A 104 6.46 -5.42 -9.57
C LEU A 104 5.37 -5.77 -10.58
N ASN A 105 4.10 -5.81 -10.17
CA ASN A 105 2.97 -6.03 -11.07
C ASN A 105 2.85 -4.88 -12.10
N LEU A 106 2.91 -3.63 -11.63
CA LEU A 106 2.89 -2.45 -12.51
C LEU A 106 4.06 -2.47 -13.50
N LYS A 107 5.26 -2.85 -13.06
CA LYS A 107 6.42 -3.01 -13.95
C LYS A 107 6.22 -4.12 -14.99
N LEU A 108 5.62 -5.24 -14.61
CA LEU A 108 5.28 -6.31 -15.55
C LEU A 108 4.29 -5.83 -16.62
N GLU A 109 3.23 -5.12 -16.22
CA GLU A 109 2.19 -4.61 -17.10
C GLU A 109 2.72 -3.55 -18.08
N ASN A 110 3.69 -2.75 -17.64
CA ASN A 110 4.32 -1.71 -18.47
C ASN A 110 5.59 -2.18 -19.21
N ASN A 111 5.89 -3.48 -19.23
CA ASN A 111 7.11 -4.04 -19.83
C ASN A 111 8.43 -3.48 -19.27
N LEU A 112 8.43 -3.04 -18.01
CA LEU A 112 9.58 -2.50 -17.27
C LEU A 112 10.22 -3.50 -16.31
N PHE A 113 9.85 -4.78 -16.39
CA PHE A 113 10.38 -5.82 -15.51
C PHE A 113 11.85 -6.13 -15.83
N SER A 114 12.72 -6.02 -14.83
CA SER A 114 14.17 -6.06 -15.01
C SER A 114 14.69 -7.51 -15.08
N ARG A 115 15.94 -7.64 -15.54
CA ARG A 115 16.66 -8.94 -15.53
C ARG A 115 16.91 -9.44 -14.11
N SER A 116 17.23 -8.56 -13.16
CA SER A 116 17.44 -8.95 -11.76
C SER A 116 16.16 -9.45 -11.11
N GLU A 117 15.02 -8.80 -11.40
CA GLU A 117 13.70 -9.25 -10.96
C GLU A 117 13.34 -10.60 -11.59
N MET A 118 13.65 -10.81 -12.87
CA MET A 118 13.48 -12.11 -13.53
C MET A 118 14.28 -13.21 -12.85
N ILE A 119 15.55 -12.95 -12.52
CA ILE A 119 16.41 -13.92 -11.83
C ILE A 119 15.86 -14.22 -10.44
N PHE A 120 15.47 -13.19 -9.68
CA PHE A 120 14.95 -13.35 -8.32
C PHE A 120 13.67 -14.20 -8.28
N PHE A 121 12.74 -13.96 -9.20
CA PHE A 121 11.47 -14.69 -9.26
C PHE A 121 11.50 -15.93 -10.16
N GLY A 122 12.63 -16.22 -10.81
CA GLY A 122 12.78 -17.27 -11.83
C GLY A 122 12.19 -16.86 -13.19
N ASN A 123 10.91 -16.53 -13.23
CA ASN A 123 10.24 -16.01 -14.43
C ASN A 123 8.98 -15.19 -14.11
N LYS A 124 8.40 -14.53 -15.13
CA LYS A 124 7.15 -13.74 -14.99
C LYS A 124 5.95 -14.59 -14.53
N ARG A 125 5.90 -15.87 -14.92
CA ARG A 125 4.79 -16.78 -14.58
C ARG A 125 4.83 -17.15 -13.09
N ASP A 126 6.01 -17.43 -12.55
CA ASP A 126 6.20 -17.80 -11.15
C ASP A 126 5.88 -16.64 -10.22
N LEU A 127 6.30 -15.42 -10.56
CA LEU A 127 5.87 -14.20 -9.88
C LEU A 127 4.32 -14.11 -9.83
N LYS A 128 3.65 -14.28 -10.97
CA LYS A 128 2.18 -14.21 -11.05
C LYS A 128 1.50 -15.32 -10.25
N GLN A 129 1.92 -16.57 -10.41
CA GLN A 129 1.23 -17.73 -9.86
C GLN A 129 1.49 -17.95 -8.37
N ASN A 130 2.74 -17.75 -7.93
CA ASN A 130 3.15 -18.09 -6.57
C ASN A 130 2.97 -16.92 -5.59
N TYR A 131 2.96 -15.67 -6.10
CA TYR A 131 2.87 -14.47 -5.27
C TYR A 131 1.60 -13.68 -5.57
N LEU A 132 1.48 -13.08 -6.76
CA LEU A 132 0.40 -12.11 -7.06
C LEU A 132 -0.99 -12.75 -6.97
N LYS A 133 -1.16 -13.99 -7.44
CA LYS A 133 -2.43 -14.72 -7.34
C LYS A 133 -2.89 -14.90 -5.88
N ALA A 134 -1.96 -15.13 -4.96
CA ALA A 134 -2.29 -15.28 -3.55
C ALA A 134 -2.64 -13.95 -2.89
N LEU A 135 -1.94 -12.87 -3.26
CA LEU A 135 -2.22 -11.52 -2.75
C LEU A 135 -3.57 -11.01 -3.24
N ARG A 136 -3.90 -11.13 -4.54
CA ARG A 136 -5.17 -10.67 -5.11
C ARG A 136 -6.42 -11.20 -4.38
N LYS A 137 -6.35 -12.38 -3.75
CA LYS A 137 -7.45 -12.91 -2.94
C LYS A 137 -7.76 -12.10 -1.67
N LYS A 138 -6.83 -11.23 -1.26
CA LYS A 138 -6.91 -10.35 -0.10
C LYS A 138 -7.00 -8.89 -0.50
N GLU A 139 -7.08 -8.58 -1.79
CA GLU A 139 -7.32 -7.22 -2.22
C GLU A 139 -8.72 -6.78 -1.76
N TRP A 140 -8.82 -5.54 -1.32
CA TRP A 140 -10.07 -4.88 -0.95
C TRP A 140 -10.88 -4.65 -2.22
N ASN A 141 -11.97 -5.40 -2.37
CA ASN A 141 -12.94 -5.31 -3.47
C ASN A 141 -14.19 -4.56 -3.01
#